data_AF-A0A2W5T9J3-F1
#
_entry.id   AF-A0A2W5T9J3-F1
#
_cell.length_a   1.000
_cell.length_b   1.000
_cell.length_c   1.000
_cell.angle_alpha   90.00
_cell.angle_beta   90.00
_cell.angle_gamma   90.00
#
_symmetry.space_group_name_H-M   'P 1'
#
loop_
_entity.id
_entity.type
_entity.pdbx_description
1 polymer ?
#
loop_
_entity_poly.entity_id
_entity_poly.type
_entity_poly.pdbx_seq_one_letter_code
_entity_poly.pdbx_strand_id
1 'polypeptide(L)'
;MGDVRRFGDPTKLVGYLGLNPSTRQSGEGPAYHGRITKQGRGQARGMLVEAAWAAARSPGPLRAFFQRVAAKRGKPIAAVATARKLAMIIWHMLTKGEDYIWVRPALLARKFRSIELKAGLPPEHAKRGAAYDYNIPEKRAAERMRV
;
A
#
# COMPACT_ATOMS: atom_id res chain seq x y z
N MET A 1 -10.94 -2.49 12.19
CA MET A 1 -11.49 -3.07 10.96
C MET A 1 -11.74 -4.53 11.28
N GLY A 2 -12.96 -5.03 11.06
CA GLY A 2 -13.25 -6.46 11.17
C GLY A 2 -12.90 -7.17 9.87
N ASP A 3 -13.66 -8.20 9.51
CA ASP A 3 -13.51 -8.95 8.26
C ASP A 3 -13.57 -8.05 7.02
N VAL A 4 -12.59 -8.18 6.12
CA VAL A 4 -12.51 -7.43 4.85
C VAL A 4 -13.61 -7.84 3.87
N ARG A 5 -14.10 -9.08 3.98
CA ARG A 5 -15.11 -9.68 3.10
C ARG A 5 -16.47 -9.00 3.23
N ARG A 6 -16.69 -8.22 4.30
CA ARG A 6 -17.89 -7.38 4.46
C ARG A 6 -18.01 -6.30 3.38
N PHE A 7 -16.90 -5.94 2.75
CA PHE A 7 -16.87 -5.00 1.63
C PHE A 7 -16.88 -5.81 0.34
N GLY A 8 -18.04 -5.91 -0.32
CA GLY A 8 -18.15 -6.62 -1.60
C GLY A 8 -17.39 -5.99 -2.77
N ASP A 9 -16.79 -4.81 -2.58
CA ASP A 9 -15.98 -4.13 -3.59
C ASP A 9 -14.89 -3.28 -2.92
N PRO A 10 -13.66 -3.21 -3.49
CA PRO A 10 -12.56 -2.42 -2.92
C PRO A 10 -12.87 -0.91 -2.83
N THR A 11 -13.73 -0.36 -3.70
CA THR A 11 -14.15 1.05 -3.62
C THR A 11 -14.99 1.31 -2.37
N LYS A 12 -15.76 0.33 -1.87
CA LYS A 12 -16.49 0.44 -0.60
C LYS A 12 -15.52 0.56 0.59
N LEU A 13 -14.40 -0.18 0.56
CA LEU A 13 -13.35 -0.05 1.56
C LEU A 13 -12.70 1.35 1.50
N VAL A 14 -12.37 1.83 0.30
CA VAL A 14 -11.80 3.18 0.08
C VAL A 14 -12.75 4.28 0.58
N GLY A 15 -14.04 4.14 0.29
CA GLY A 15 -15.08 5.06 0.76
C GLY A 15 -15.20 5.05 2.29
N TYR A 16 -15.20 3.87 2.90
CA TYR A 16 -15.22 3.71 4.36
C TYR A 16 -13.99 4.33 5.06
N LEU A 17 -12.83 4.32 4.41
CA LEU A 17 -11.61 4.97 4.89
C LEU A 17 -11.56 6.49 4.61
N GLY A 18 -12.53 7.01 3.86
CA GLY A 18 -12.62 8.42 3.53
C GLY A 18 -11.52 8.91 2.57
N LEU A 19 -11.02 8.01 1.72
CA LEU A 19 -9.96 8.28 0.73
C LEU A 19 -10.53 8.67 -0.65
N ASN A 20 -11.84 8.53 -0.87
CA ASN A 20 -12.50 8.92 -2.12
C ASN A 20 -12.63 10.46 -2.19
N PRO A 21 -12.38 11.13 -3.33
CA PRO A 21 -12.81 12.51 -3.53
C PRO A 21 -14.32 12.63 -3.33
N SER A 22 -14.78 13.78 -2.82
CA SER A 22 -16.20 14.10 -2.78
C SER A 22 -16.69 14.36 -4.21
N THR A 23 -17.81 13.76 -4.58
CA THR A 23 -18.47 13.99 -5.87
C THR A 23 -19.71 14.83 -5.63
N ARG A 24 -19.87 15.94 -6.36
CA ARG A 24 -21.11 16.70 -6.43
C ARG A 24 -21.65 16.62 -7.86
N GLN A 25 -22.83 16.04 -8.00
CA GLN A 25 -23.53 15.86 -9.27
C GLN A 25 -25.04 15.99 -9.02
N SER A 26 -25.46 17.17 -8.57
CA SER A 26 -26.87 17.49 -8.28
C SER A 26 -27.57 18.25 -9.42
N GLY A 27 -26.93 18.38 -10.58
CA GLY A 27 -27.48 19.01 -11.79
C GLY A 27 -27.02 18.28 -13.05
N GLU A 28 -27.43 18.78 -14.23
CA GLU A 28 -27.15 18.16 -15.54
C GLU A 28 -25.69 18.29 -16.01
N GLY A 29 -24.87 19.05 -15.29
CA GLY A 29 -23.47 19.27 -15.61
C GLY A 29 -22.53 18.09 -15.26
N PRO A 30 -21.26 18.15 -15.72
CA PRO A 30 -20.25 17.15 -15.40
C PRO A 30 -20.01 17.00 -13.89
N ALA A 31 -19.75 15.77 -13.44
CA ALA A 31 -19.50 15.47 -12.04
C ALA A 31 -18.27 16.22 -11.50
N TYR A 32 -18.48 17.09 -10.51
CA TYR A 32 -17.40 17.82 -9.85
C TYR A 32 -16.75 16.98 -8.76
N HIS A 33 -15.43 16.85 -8.80
CA HIS A 33 -14.64 16.09 -7.84
C HIS A 33 -13.86 17.04 -6.94
N GLY A 34 -14.25 17.12 -5.66
CA GLY A 34 -13.66 17.99 -4.65
C GLY A 34 -12.64 17.29 -3.75
N ARG A 35 -12.48 17.83 -2.53
CA ARG A 35 -11.61 17.27 -1.49
C ARG A 35 -12.06 15.87 -1.10
N ILE A 36 -11.15 15.07 -0.53
CA ILE A 36 -11.54 13.76 0.03
C ILE A 36 -12.66 13.88 1.06
N THR A 37 -13.53 12.89 1.11
CA THR A 37 -14.71 12.90 2.00
C THR A 37 -14.34 12.88 3.48
N LYS A 38 -13.14 12.39 3.83
CA LYS A 38 -12.64 12.23 5.20
C LYS A 38 -13.51 11.36 6.11
N GLN A 39 -14.46 10.64 5.55
CA GLN A 39 -15.34 9.71 6.26
C GLN A 39 -14.56 8.61 7.00
N GLY A 40 -15.14 8.08 8.07
CA GLY A 40 -14.54 7.02 8.87
C GLY A 40 -13.34 7.46 9.73
N ARG A 41 -12.53 6.48 10.15
CA ARG A 41 -11.45 6.68 11.15
C ARG A 41 -10.26 7.44 10.57
N GLY A 42 -10.01 8.64 11.07
CA GLY A 42 -8.88 9.49 10.65
C GLY A 42 -7.50 8.86 10.86
N GLN A 43 -7.31 8.08 11.93
CA GLN A 43 -6.06 7.36 12.17
C GLN A 43 -5.71 6.36 11.07
N ALA A 44 -6.68 5.54 10.64
CA ALA A 44 -6.46 4.55 9.58
C ALA A 44 -6.10 5.23 8.26
N ARG A 45 -6.76 6.35 7.95
CA ARG A 45 -6.42 7.19 6.80
C ARG A 45 -5.00 7.77 6.91
N GLY A 46 -4.62 8.31 8.07
CA GLY A 46 -3.27 8.82 8.32
C GLY A 46 -2.21 7.75 8.09
N MET A 47 -2.40 6.56 8.66
CA MET A 47 -1.48 5.42 8.47
C MET A 47 -1.33 5.02 6.99
N LEU A 48 -2.42 5.03 6.22
CA LEU A 48 -2.36 4.73 4.79
C LEU A 48 -1.64 5.83 3.98
N VAL A 49 -1.77 7.09 4.37
CA VAL A 49 -1.04 8.20 3.75
C VAL A 49 0.45 8.12 4.08
N GLU A 50 0.82 7.81 5.31
CA GLU A 50 2.22 7.57 5.69
C GLU A 50 2.81 6.35 4.95
N ALA A 51 2.03 5.27 4.82
CA ALA A 51 2.41 4.11 4.03
C ALA A 51 2.60 4.48 2.54
N ALA A 52 1.77 5.37 2.00
CA ALA A 52 1.93 5.87 0.64
C ALA A 52 3.22 6.67 0.45
N TRP A 53 3.60 7.51 1.41
CA TRP A 53 4.89 8.21 1.39
C TRP A 53 6.08 7.25 1.47
N ALA A 54 5.99 6.21 2.29
CA ALA A 54 7.00 5.16 2.34
C ALA A 54 7.10 4.37 1.02
N ALA A 55 5.96 4.04 0.42
CA ALA A 55 5.89 3.38 -0.89
C ALA A 55 6.49 4.24 -2.00
N ALA A 56 6.30 5.57 -1.95
CA ALA A 56 6.89 6.51 -2.92
C ALA A 56 8.43 6.56 -2.88
N ARG A 57 9.05 6.20 -1.75
CA ARG A 57 10.52 6.10 -1.60
C ARG A 57 11.06 4.75 -2.04
N SER A 58 10.22 3.74 -2.16
CA SER A 58 10.61 2.39 -2.54
C SER A 58 10.55 2.21 -4.06
N PRO A 59 11.49 1.50 -4.70
CA PRO A 59 11.36 1.11 -6.10
C PRO A 59 10.08 0.27 -6.24
N GLY A 60 9.25 0.58 -7.24
CA GLY A 60 7.84 0.21 -7.18
C GLY A 60 7.01 0.71 -8.36
N PRO A 61 6.03 -0.06 -8.87
CA PRO A 61 4.95 0.52 -9.67
C PRO A 61 4.13 1.54 -8.86
N LEU A 62 4.14 1.44 -7.52
CA LEU A 62 3.56 2.45 -6.63
C LEU A 62 4.35 3.76 -6.65
N ARG A 63 5.68 3.70 -6.72
CA ARG A 63 6.51 4.90 -6.89
C ARG A 63 6.32 5.53 -8.25
N ALA A 64 6.29 4.73 -9.32
CA ALA A 64 5.99 5.23 -10.66
C ALA A 64 4.61 5.91 -10.72
N PHE A 65 3.59 5.29 -10.11
CA PHE A 65 2.26 5.87 -9.98
C PHE A 65 2.28 7.19 -9.19
N PHE A 66 2.94 7.21 -8.03
CA PHE A 66 3.06 8.40 -7.20
C PHE A 66 3.72 9.54 -7.99
N GLN A 67 4.85 9.29 -8.64
CA GLN A 67 5.58 10.30 -9.41
C GLN A 67 4.74 10.86 -10.56
N ARG A 68 4.03 10.00 -11.28
CA ARG A 68 3.13 10.41 -12.38
C ARG A 68 2.00 11.33 -11.90
N VAL A 69 1.41 11.04 -10.74
CA VAL A 69 0.36 11.90 -10.17
C VAL A 69 0.97 13.18 -9.59
N ALA A 70 2.14 13.09 -8.95
CA ALA A 70 2.82 14.23 -8.35
C ALA A 70 3.23 15.26 -9.40
N ALA A 71 3.69 14.81 -10.57
CA ALA A 71 4.03 15.67 -11.70
C ALA A 71 2.82 16.46 -12.23
N LYS A 72 1.60 15.91 -12.13
CA LYS A 72 0.38 16.54 -12.66
C LYS A 72 -0.39 17.36 -11.63
N ARG A 73 -0.39 16.94 -10.36
CA ARG A 73 -1.31 17.46 -9.32
C ARG A 73 -0.62 17.76 -7.98
N GLY A 74 0.70 17.64 -7.91
CA GLY A 74 1.47 17.87 -6.69
C GLY A 74 1.54 16.67 -5.74
N LYS A 75 2.55 16.68 -4.88
CA LYS A 75 2.89 15.56 -3.98
C LYS A 75 1.78 15.21 -2.97
N PRO A 76 1.05 16.16 -2.34
CA PRO A 76 -0.01 15.82 -1.38
C PRO A 76 -1.15 15.03 -2.03
N ILE A 77 -1.55 15.41 -3.24
CA ILE A 77 -2.60 14.70 -4.01
C ILE A 77 -2.10 13.32 -4.42
N ALA A 78 -0.83 13.21 -4.83
CA ALA A 78 -0.21 11.93 -5.15
C ALA A 78 -0.17 10.96 -3.95
N ALA A 79 0.11 11.46 -2.75
CA ALA A 79 0.11 10.64 -1.54
C ALA A 79 -1.28 10.06 -1.25
N VAL A 80 -2.33 10.87 -1.34
CA VAL A 80 -3.72 10.43 -1.15
C VAL A 80 -4.14 9.45 -2.24
N ALA A 81 -3.82 9.72 -3.51
CA ALA A 81 -4.12 8.81 -4.61
C ALA A 81 -3.40 7.46 -4.46
N THR A 82 -2.16 7.48 -3.98
CA THR A 82 -1.37 6.27 -3.72
C THR A 82 -1.92 5.51 -2.51
N ALA A 83 -2.35 6.20 -1.45
CA ALA A 83 -3.03 5.60 -0.31
C ALA A 83 -4.33 4.90 -0.72
N ARG A 84 -5.12 5.50 -1.63
CA ARG A 84 -6.28 4.85 -2.24
C ARG A 84 -5.89 3.57 -2.98
N LYS A 85 -4.86 3.63 -3.81
CA LYS A 85 -4.37 2.46 -4.57
C LYS A 85 -3.88 1.34 -3.63
N LEU A 86 -3.18 1.70 -2.55
CA LEU A 86 -2.77 0.78 -1.49
C LEU A 86 -3.96 0.10 -0.82
N ALA A 87 -5.00 0.84 -0.47
CA ALA A 87 -6.20 0.27 0.14
C ALA A 87 -6.87 -0.77 -0.78
N MET A 88 -6.91 -0.52 -2.10
CA MET A 88 -7.43 -1.49 -3.07
C MET A 88 -6.56 -2.74 -3.16
N ILE A 89 -5.23 -2.58 -3.19
CA ILE A 89 -4.29 -3.72 -3.19
C ILE A 89 -4.49 -4.56 -1.92
N ILE A 90 -4.55 -3.93 -0.75
CA ILE A 90 -4.78 -4.61 0.53
C ILE A 90 -6.10 -5.41 0.50
N TRP A 91 -7.17 -4.83 -0.05
CA TRP A 91 -8.44 -5.54 -0.19
C TRP A 91 -8.29 -6.79 -1.08
N HIS A 92 -7.64 -6.67 -2.23
CA HIS A 92 -7.44 -7.82 -3.12
C HIS A 92 -6.57 -8.91 -2.49
N MET A 93 -5.49 -8.54 -1.81
CA MET A 93 -4.62 -9.50 -1.11
C MET A 93 -5.40 -10.24 -0.03
N LEU A 94 -6.14 -9.52 0.81
CA LEU A 94 -6.88 -10.14 1.93
C LEU A 94 -8.08 -10.97 1.45
N THR A 95 -8.74 -10.58 0.36
CA THR A 95 -9.89 -11.33 -0.18
C THR A 95 -9.46 -12.58 -0.95
N LYS A 96 -8.34 -12.51 -1.69
CA LYS A 96 -7.85 -13.64 -2.50
C LYS A 96 -6.86 -14.55 -1.77
N GLY A 97 -6.29 -14.10 -0.65
CA GLY A 97 -5.20 -14.80 0.01
C GLY A 97 -3.91 -14.84 -0.80
N GLU A 98 -3.74 -13.90 -1.74
CA GLU A 98 -2.59 -13.81 -2.63
C GLU A 98 -1.63 -12.71 -2.18
N ASP A 99 -0.33 -12.96 -2.36
CA ASP A 99 0.71 -11.98 -2.09
C ASP A 99 0.78 -10.90 -3.17
N TYR A 100 1.32 -9.75 -2.80
CA TYR A 100 1.55 -8.66 -3.74
C TYR A 100 2.69 -9.03 -4.71
N ILE A 101 2.41 -8.94 -6.01
CA ILE A 101 3.32 -9.40 -7.09
C ILE A 101 4.71 -8.73 -7.02
N TRP A 102 4.78 -7.47 -6.61
CA TRP A 102 6.04 -6.71 -6.51
C TRP A 102 6.64 -6.73 -5.10
N VAL A 103 6.34 -7.78 -4.33
CA VAL A 103 7.00 -8.07 -3.06
C VAL A 103 8.49 -8.27 -3.28
N ARG A 104 9.29 -7.76 -2.33
CA ARG A 104 10.72 -8.06 -2.24
C ARG A 104 10.90 -9.21 -1.24
N PRO A 105 11.13 -10.45 -1.70
CA PRO A 105 11.08 -11.64 -0.85
C PRO A 105 12.06 -11.55 0.32
N ALA A 106 13.23 -10.96 0.07
CA ALA A 106 14.26 -10.76 1.08
C ALA A 106 13.81 -9.88 2.26
N LEU A 107 13.11 -8.78 1.97
CA LEU A 107 12.58 -7.87 2.99
C LEU A 107 11.40 -8.50 3.73
N LEU A 108 10.56 -9.26 3.01
CA LEU A 108 9.41 -9.93 3.57
C LEU A 108 9.82 -11.03 4.55
N ALA A 109 10.80 -11.87 4.18
CA ALA A 109 11.34 -12.91 5.05
C ALA A 109 11.89 -12.33 6.36
N ARG A 110 12.64 -11.22 6.31
CA ARG A 110 13.11 -10.52 7.51
C ARG A 110 11.96 -10.02 8.38
N LYS A 111 10.90 -9.49 7.75
CA LYS A 111 9.73 -8.96 8.47
C LYS A 111 8.94 -10.07 9.16
N PHE A 112 8.66 -11.17 8.46
CA PHE A 112 8.01 -12.34 9.04
C PHE A 112 8.83 -12.91 10.18
N ARG A 113 10.15 -13.05 10.00
CA ARG A 113 11.03 -13.51 11.08
C ARG A 113 10.93 -12.66 12.34
N SER A 114 10.88 -11.33 12.19
CA SER A 114 10.68 -10.42 13.32
C SER A 114 9.32 -10.59 14.01
N ILE A 115 8.28 -10.98 13.27
CA ILE A 115 6.94 -11.23 13.82
C ILE A 115 6.92 -12.58 14.55
N GLU A 116 7.50 -13.62 13.95
CA GLU A 116 7.63 -14.95 14.56
C GLU A 116 8.33 -14.89 15.92
N LEU A 117 9.47 -14.19 15.99
CA LEU A 117 10.21 -14.01 17.24
C LEU A 117 9.38 -13.26 18.30
N LYS A 118 8.58 -12.28 17.89
CA LYS A 118 7.66 -11.57 18.81
C LYS A 118 6.48 -12.44 19.24
N ALA A 119 6.10 -13.42 18.44
CA ALA A 119 5.06 -14.40 18.75
C ALA A 119 5.57 -15.56 19.63
N GLY A 120 6.86 -15.57 20.00
CA GLY A 120 7.45 -16.59 20.88
C GLY A 120 7.98 -17.84 20.18
N LEU A 121 8.06 -17.84 18.84
CA LEU A 121 8.70 -18.94 18.11
C LEU A 121 10.20 -19.00 18.41
N PRO A 122 10.80 -20.21 18.47
CA PRO A 122 12.18 -20.38 18.89
C PRO A 122 13.16 -19.63 17.95
N PRO A 123 14.26 -19.09 18.51
CA PRO A 123 15.33 -18.54 17.71
C PRO A 123 16.06 -19.67 16.96
N GLU A 124 15.80 -19.83 15.67
CA GLU A 124 16.60 -20.63 14.76
C GLU A 124 17.84 -19.83 14.33
N HIS A 125 19.00 -20.49 14.25
CA HIS A 125 20.20 -19.88 13.69
C HIS A 125 19.93 -19.42 12.26
N ALA A 126 20.37 -18.19 11.95
CA ALA A 126 20.16 -17.58 10.65
C ALA A 126 20.85 -18.41 9.55
N LYS A 127 20.07 -19.21 8.83
CA LYS A 127 20.49 -19.83 7.58
C LYS A 127 20.65 -18.74 6.53
N ARG A 128 21.67 -18.83 5.66
CA ARG A 128 21.80 -17.95 4.49
C ARG A 128 20.59 -18.19 3.57
N GLY A 129 19.56 -17.35 3.69
CA GLY A 129 18.33 -17.42 2.90
C GLY A 129 17.95 -16.06 2.32
N ALA A 130 16.70 -15.91 1.87
CA ALA A 130 16.22 -14.70 1.20
C ALA A 130 16.54 -13.40 1.97
N ALA A 131 16.48 -13.37 3.30
CA ALA A 131 16.82 -12.18 4.08
C ALA A 131 18.31 -11.79 4.02
N TYR A 132 19.21 -12.78 3.95
CA TYR A 132 20.65 -12.56 3.79
C TYR A 132 20.99 -12.06 2.38
N ASP A 133 20.23 -12.51 1.38
CA ASP A 133 20.37 -12.09 -0.02
C ASP A 133 20.20 -10.57 -0.21
N TYR A 134 19.46 -9.89 0.68
CA TYR A 134 19.40 -8.42 0.67
C TYR A 134 20.75 -7.77 0.98
N ASN A 135 21.66 -8.40 1.73
CA ASN A 135 22.96 -7.79 2.01
C ASN A 135 23.88 -7.81 0.78
N ILE A 136 23.58 -8.67 -0.21
CA ILE A 136 24.33 -8.79 -1.46
C ILE A 136 23.96 -7.61 -2.38
N PRO A 137 24.91 -6.72 -2.75
CA PRO A 137 24.64 -5.56 -3.60
C PRO A 137 24.03 -5.92 -4.96
N GLU A 138 24.50 -7.00 -5.59
CA GLU A 138 24.03 -7.48 -6.89
C GLU A 138 22.57 -7.93 -6.84
N LYS A 139 22.19 -8.76 -5.87
CA LYS A 139 20.79 -9.19 -5.67
C LYS A 139 19.88 -8.02 -5.35
N ARG A 140 20.35 -7.03 -4.57
CA ARG A 140 19.60 -5.77 -4.36
C ARG A 140 19.39 -5.00 -5.66
N ALA A 141 20.41 -4.88 -6.50
CA ALA A 141 20.29 -4.19 -7.78
C ALA A 141 19.30 -4.91 -8.71
N ALA A 142 19.38 -6.25 -8.79
CA ALA A 142 18.44 -7.06 -9.56
C ALA A 142 16.99 -6.93 -9.07
N GLU A 143 16.76 -6.99 -7.75
CA GLU A 143 15.43 -6.76 -7.17
C GLU A 143 14.91 -5.35 -7.45
N ARG A 144 15.78 -4.34 -7.56
CA ARG A 144 15.37 -2.97 -7.91
C ARG A 144 15.05 -2.81 -9.40
N MET A 145 15.76 -3.53 -10.26
CA MET A 145 15.57 -3.51 -11.72
C MET A 145 14.31 -4.28 -12.15
N ARG A 146 13.87 -5.26 -11.36
CA ARG A 146 12.66 -6.03 -11.65
C ARG A 146 11.39 -5.19 -11.51
N VAL A 147 11.44 -3.99 -10.93
CA VAL A 147 10.29 -3.18 -10.50
C VAL A 147 10.21 -1.84 -11.22
#